data_AF-I4BVR9-F1
#
_entry.id   AF-I4BVR9-F1
#
_cell.length_a   1.000
_cell.length_b   1.000
_cell.length_c   1.000
_cell.angle_alpha   90.00
_cell.angle_beta   90.00
_cell.angle_gamma   90.00
#
_symmetry.space_group_name_H-M   'P 1'
#
loop_
_entity.id
_entity.type
_entity.pdbx_description
1 polymer ?
#
loop_
_entity_poly.entity_id
_entity_poly.type
_entity_poly.pdbx_seq_one_letter_code
_entity_poly.pdbx_strand_id
1 'polypeptide(L)' 'MYESEILELFEEEEGSRLEFKEKFNDGVMKTISAFANTYGGVIIIGVSNGKQIVGIDLNDGS' A
#
# COMPACT_ATOMS: atom_id res chain seq x y z
N MET A 1 -9.89 -6.82 -14.86
CA MET A 1 -8.44 -6.75 -15.19
C MET A 1 -7.65 -6.29 -13.98
N TYR A 2 -7.93 -5.13 -13.39
CA TYR A 2 -7.22 -4.65 -12.18
C TYR A 2 -7.57 -5.38 -10.87
N GLU A 3 -8.78 -5.91 -10.73
CA GLU A 3 -9.20 -6.59 -9.49
C GLU A 3 -8.37 -7.85 -9.20
N SER A 4 -8.10 -8.67 -10.21
CA SER A 4 -7.30 -9.90 -10.06
C SER A 4 -5.86 -9.60 -9.66
N GLU A 5 -5.22 -8.59 -10.26
CA GLU A 5 -3.85 -8.20 -9.91
C GLU A 5 -3.73 -7.69 -8.46
N ILE A 6 -4.71 -6.90 -7.99
CA ILE A 6 -4.71 -6.41 -6.61
C ILE A 6 -4.93 -7.57 -5.63
N LEU A 7 -5.79 -8.53 -5.97
CA LEU A 7 -6.03 -9.71 -5.13
C LEU A 7 -4.79 -10.60 -5.04
N GLU A 8 -4.09 -10.83 -6.16
CA GLU A 8 -2.81 -11.56 -6.17
C GLU A 8 -1.77 -10.89 -5.27
N LEU A 9 -1.60 -9.58 -5.38
CA LEU A 9 -0.69 -8.81 -4.50
C LEU A 9 -1.14 -8.85 -3.04
N PHE A 10 -2.43 -8.90 -2.76
CA PHE A 10 -2.94 -8.99 -1.39
C PHE A 10 -2.63 -10.35 -0.74
N GLU A 11 -2.49 -11.42 -1.53
CA GLU A 11 -2.07 -12.72 -1.01
C GLU A 11 -0.58 -12.73 -0.60
N GLU A 12 0.26 -11.90 -1.22
CA GLU A 12 1.69 -11.77 -0.88
C GLU A 12 1.95 -11.15 0.50
N GLU A 13 3.15 -11.35 1.04
CA GLU A 13 3.62 -10.69 2.27
C GLU A 13 4.33 -9.38 1.96
N GLU A 14 4.39 -8.47 2.95
CA GLU A 14 5.18 -7.25 2.84
C GLU A 14 6.66 -7.56 2.65
N GLY A 15 7.34 -6.70 1.90
CA GLY A 15 8.76 -6.87 1.63
C GLY A 15 9.39 -5.66 0.96
N SER A 16 10.52 -5.90 0.30
CA SER A 16 11.31 -4.83 -0.31
C SER A 16 10.64 -4.13 -1.50
N ARG A 17 9.52 -4.68 -2.01
CA ARG A 17 8.81 -4.17 -3.19
C ARG A 17 7.29 -4.09 -3.02
N LEU A 18 6.76 -4.50 -1.86
CA LEU A 18 5.34 -4.46 -1.56
C LEU A 18 5.17 -3.99 -0.11
N GLU A 19 4.37 -2.95 0.10
CA GLU A 19 4.06 -2.45 1.44
C GLU A 19 2.57 -2.12 1.55
N PHE A 20 1.95 -2.51 2.65
CA PHE A 20 0.56 -2.21 2.98
C PHE A 20 0.50 -0.99 3.89
N LYS A 21 -0.44 -0.08 3.63
CA LYS A 21 -0.69 1.08 4.49
C LYS A 21 -2.18 1.23 4.71
N GLU A 22 -2.56 1.50 5.95
CA GLU A 22 -3.97 1.71 6.28
C GLU A 22 -4.49 3.03 5.69
N LYS A 23 -3.66 4.07 5.73
CA LYS A 23 -4.02 5.44 5.34
C LYS A 23 -2.92 6.10 4.52
N PHE A 24 -3.29 7.11 3.74
CA PHE A 24 -2.34 7.96 3.04
C PHE A 24 -1.77 9.03 3.98
N ASN A 25 -0.54 8.82 4.46
CA ASN A 25 0.13 9.71 5.40
C ASN A 25 1.65 9.79 5.12
N ASP A 26 2.40 10.48 5.98
CA ASP A 26 3.87 10.61 5.87
C ASP A 26 4.61 9.26 5.77
N GLY A 27 4.03 8.19 6.31
CA GLY A 27 4.56 6.83 6.16
C GLY A 27 4.60 6.39 4.69
N VAL A 28 3.55 6.71 3.91
CA VAL A 28 3.52 6.44 2.47
C VAL A 28 4.61 7.23 1.75
N MET A 29 4.82 8.50 2.12
CA MET A 29 5.87 9.33 1.50
C MET A 29 7.26 8.76 1.72
N LYS A 30 7.52 8.23 2.93
CA LYS A 30 8.78 7.52 3.24
C LYS A 30 8.95 6.26 2.40
N THR A 31 7.91 5.45 2.26
CA THR A 31 7.93 4.25 1.41
C THR A 31 8.17 4.62 -0.06
N ILE A 32 7.50 5.65 -0.59
CA ILE A 32 7.72 6.14 -1.95
C ILE A 32 9.20 6.50 -2.13
N SER A 33 9.78 7.25 -1.19
CA SER A 33 11.21 7.61 -1.26
C SER A 33 12.12 6.38 -1.20
N ALA A 34 11.81 5.39 -0.36
CA ALA A 34 12.60 4.17 -0.23
C ALA A 34 12.54 3.30 -1.51
N PHE A 35 11.35 3.15 -2.08
CA PHE A 35 11.15 2.42 -3.33
C PHE A 35 11.80 3.12 -4.53
N ALA A 36 11.67 4.44 -4.64
CA ALA A 36 12.29 5.22 -5.70
C ALA A 36 13.82 5.11 -5.71
N ASN A 37 14.44 4.99 -4.52
CA ASN A 37 15.89 4.87 -4.37
C ASN A 37 16.42 3.43 -4.53
N THR A 38 15.54 2.43 -4.70
CA THR A 38 15.92 1.01 -4.78
C THR A 38 15.50 0.40 -6.12
N TYR A 39 14.54 -0.52 -6.14
CA TYR A 39 14.09 -1.23 -7.34
C TYR A 39 12.65 -0.86 -7.75
N GLY A 40 12.09 0.20 -7.15
CA GLY A 40 10.67 0.49 -7.19
C GLY A 40 9.85 -0.50 -6.36
N GLY A 41 8.52 -0.35 -6.39
CA GLY A 41 7.61 -1.20 -5.65
C GLY A 41 6.15 -0.75 -5.78
N VAL A 42 5.27 -1.49 -5.13
CA VAL A 42 3.83 -1.24 -5.07
C VAL A 42 3.46 -0.94 -3.62
N ILE A 43 2.63 0.08 -3.43
CA ILE A 43 2.03 0.41 -2.13
C ILE A 43 0.53 0.21 -2.26
N ILE A 44 -0.03 -0.67 -1.45
CA ILE A 44 -1.48 -0.87 -1.39
C ILE A 44 -2.01 -0.12 -0.16
N ILE A 45 -2.86 0.88 -0.42
CA ILE A 45 -3.44 1.74 0.62
C ILE A 45 -4.86 1.27 0.94
N GLY A 46 -5.25 1.35 2.21
CA GLY A 46 -6.53 0.86 2.71
C GLY A 46 -6.45 -0.57 3.23
N VAL A 47 -5.27 -1.00 3.68
CA VAL A 47 -5.05 -2.31 4.32
C VAL A 47 -4.48 -2.08 5.71
N SER A 48 -5.17 -2.60 6.73
CA SER A 48 -4.70 -2.51 8.13
C SER A 48 -3.52 -3.43 8.40
N ASN A 49 -2.80 -3.18 9.49
CA ASN A 49 -1.68 -4.03 9.95
C ASN A 49 -2.11 -5.50 10.20
N GLY A 50 -3.41 -5.76 10.41
CA GLY A 50 -3.97 -7.10 10.54
C GLY A 50 -4.26 -7.80 9.21
N LYS A 51 -3.74 -7.27 8.08
CA LYS A 51 -4.00 -7.76 6.72
C LYS A 51 -5.50 -7.85 6.40
N GLN A 52 -6.23 -6.79 6.76
CA GLN A 52 -7.65 -6.63 6.44
C GLN A 52 -7.85 -5.41 5.56
N ILE A 53 -8.67 -5.54 4.52
CA ILE A 53 -9.07 -4.44 3.64
C ILE A 53 -10.03 -3.54 4.40
N VAL A 54 -9.61 -2.31 4.69
CA VAL A 54 -10.40 -1.28 5.37
C VAL A 54 -10.88 -0.18 4.42
N GLY A 55 -10.31 -0.12 3.21
CA GLY A 55 -10.64 0.90 2.21
C GLY A 55 -10.00 2.26 2.49
N ILE A 56 -10.35 3.26 1.67
CA ILE A 56 -9.87 4.64 1.82
C ILE A 56 -11.05 5.59 1.87
N ASP A 57 -11.00 6.59 2.76
CA ASP A 57 -11.90 7.73 2.71
C ASP A 57 -11.18 8.90 2.03
N LEU A 58 -11.64 9.25 0.84
CA LEU A 58 -11.09 10.36 0.06
C LEU A 58 -11.59 11.73 0.54
N ASN A 59 -12.55 11.76 1.47
CA ASN A 59 -13.10 12.99 2.05
C ASN A 59 -12.40 13.39 3.36
N ASP A 60 -11.49 12.55 3.89
CA ASP A 60 -10.67 12.84 5.09
C ASP A 60 -9.54 13.85 4.79
N GLY A 61 -9.66 14.62 3.71
CA GLY A 61 -8.80 15.74 3.37
C GLY A 61 -9.26 17.00 4.10
N SER A 62 -8.67 17.24 5.28
CA SER A 62 -8.65 18.56 5.91
C SER A 62 -7.47 19.40 5.43
#